data_AF-A0A955TQT7-F1
#
_entry.id   AF-A0A955TQT7-F1
#
_cell.length_a   1.000
_cell.length_b   1.000
_cell.length_c   1.000
_cell.angle_alpha   90.00
_cell.angle_beta   90.00
_cell.angle_gamma   90.00
#
_symmetry.space_group_name_H-M   'P 1'
#
loop_
_entity.id
_entity.type
_entity.pdbx_description
1 polymer ?
#
loop_
_entity_poly.entity_id
_entity_poly.type
_entity_poly.pdbx_seq_one_letter_code
_entity_poly.pdbx_strand_id
1 'polypeptide(L)' 'MRSFSPPAKILILHPGALGDGLLSLPTIRKLRRLNPRHKVIWYGHQGLGKVLLTAGEVDAAHSFESFYSGNPW' A
#
# COMPACT_ATOMS: atom_id res chain seq x y z
N MET A 1 -19.10 -21.11 -15.48
CA MET A 1 -18.65 -19.88 -14.78
C MET A 1 -17.17 -20.01 -14.48
N ARG A 2 -16.31 -19.12 -14.97
CA ARG A 2 -14.89 -19.11 -14.56
C ARG A 2 -14.82 -18.61 -13.13
N SER A 3 -14.33 -19.44 -12.21
CA SER A 3 -13.99 -19.02 -10.85
C SER A 3 -12.84 -18.02 -10.95
N PHE A 4 -13.06 -16.78 -10.55
CA PHE A 4 -11.99 -15.78 -10.45
C PHE A 4 -11.23 -16.05 -9.16
N SER A 5 -10.06 -16.68 -9.27
CA SER A 5 -9.12 -16.70 -8.16
C SER A 5 -8.47 -15.32 -8.08
N PRO A 6 -8.58 -14.59 -6.96
CA PRO A 6 -7.97 -13.28 -6.85
C PRO A 6 -6.44 -13.42 -7.04
N PRO A 7 -5.81 -12.46 -7.72
CA PRO A 7 -4.37 -12.52 -7.97
C PRO A 7 -3.62 -12.62 -6.64
N ALA A 8 -2.58 -13.45 -6.60
CA ALA A 8 -1.75 -13.66 -5.41
C ALA A 8 -1.02 -12.39 -4.92
N LYS A 9 -1.15 -11.28 -5.66
CA LYS A 9 -0.61 -9.97 -5.35
C LYS A 9 -1.71 -8.91 -5.51
N ILE A 10 -1.81 -8.01 -4.54
CA ILE A 10 -2.73 -6.87 -4.55
C ILE A 10 -1.91 -5.59 -4.43
N LEU A 11 -2.07 -4.68 -5.37
CA LEU A 11 -1.43 -3.37 -5.36
C LEU A 11 -2.46 -2.30 -4.99
N ILE A 12 -2.20 -1.54 -3.94
CA ILE A 12 -2.99 -0.38 -3.52
C ILE A 12 -2.29 0.87 -4.05
N LEU A 13 -2.90 1.52 -5.04
CA LEU A 13 -2.46 2.81 -5.57
C LEU A 13 -3.21 3.93 -4.87
N HIS A 14 -2.48 4.78 -4.15
CA HIS A 14 -3.08 5.89 -3.41
C HIS A 14 -2.24 7.18 -3.54
N PRO A 15 -2.45 7.96 -4.62
CA PRO A 15 -1.68 9.18 -4.88
C PRO A 15 -2.11 10.41 -4.06
N GLY A 16 -3.02 10.24 -3.08
CA GLY A 16 -3.47 11.32 -2.20
C GLY A 16 -2.47 11.72 -1.11
N ALA A 17 -2.85 12.74 -0.34
CA ALA A 17 -2.08 13.22 0.81
C ALA A 17 -2.07 12.18 1.95
N LEU A 18 -1.26 12.44 2.99
CA LEU A 18 -1.20 11.56 4.17
C LEU A 18 -2.58 11.32 4.80
N GLY A 19 -3.40 12.38 4.93
CA GLY A 19 -4.73 12.31 5.51
C GLY A 19 -5.66 11.36 4.75
N ASP A 20 -5.68 11.45 3.42
CA ASP A 20 -6.47 10.57 2.56
C ASP A 20 -6.05 9.11 2.73
N GLY A 21 -4.74 8.86 2.81
CA GLY A 21 -4.22 7.52 3.07
C GLY A 21 -4.65 6.97 4.43
N LEU A 22 -4.68 7.80 5.49
CA LEU A 22 -5.16 7.37 6.81
C LEU A 22 -6.64 6.97 6.79
N LEU A 23 -7.46 7.68 6.02
CA LEU A 23 -8.88 7.34 5.83
C LEU A 23 -9.06 5.97 5.13
N SER A 24 -8.07 5.52 4.37
CA SER A 24 -8.10 4.20 3.71
C SER A 24 -7.78 3.03 4.65
N LEU A 25 -7.22 3.27 5.84
CA LEU A 25 -6.72 2.22 6.74
C LEU A 25 -7.75 1.12 7.08
N PRO A 26 -9.03 1.42 7.37
CA PRO A 26 -10.03 0.38 7.61
C PRO A 26 -10.22 -0.57 6.41
N THR A 27 -10.14 -0.02 5.20
CA THR A 27 -10.23 -0.79 3.94
C THR A 27 -9.02 -1.69 3.76
N ILE A 28 -7.81 -1.18 4.02
CA ILE A 28 -6.56 -1.96 3.96
C ILE A 28 -6.63 -3.14 4.93
N ARG A 29 -7.04 -2.90 6.18
CA ARG A 29 -7.23 -3.95 7.20
C ARG A 29 -8.23 -5.01 6.79
N LYS A 30 -9.35 -4.59 6.21
CA LYS A 30 -10.37 -5.51 5.70
C LYS A 30 -9.82 -6.35 4.55
N LEU A 31 -9.09 -5.72 3.61
CA LEU A 31 -8.46 -6.38 2.48
C LEU A 31 -7.45 -7.44 2.95
N ARG A 32 -6.58 -7.11 3.91
CA ARG A 32 -5.61 -8.04 4.50
C ARG A 32 -6.31 -9.25 5.14
N ARG A 33 -7.34 -9.03 5.95
CA ARG A 33 -8.10 -10.10 6.61
C ARG A 33 -8.78 -11.05 5.61
N LEU A 34 -9.28 -10.50 4.50
CA LEU A 34 -9.92 -11.29 3.45
C LEU A 34 -8.93 -12.07 2.57
N ASN A 35 -7.67 -11.64 2.54
CA ASN A 35 -6.63 -12.19 1.66
C ASN A 35 -5.33 -12.49 2.44
N PRO A 36 -5.37 -13.31 3.50
CA PRO A 36 -4.25 -13.46 4.44
C PRO A 36 -2.98 -14.04 3.80
N ARG A 37 -3.11 -14.74 2.66
CA ARG A 37 -1.99 -15.34 1.93
C ARG A 37 -1.52 -14.51 0.73
N HIS A 38 -2.19 -13.42 0.41
CA HIS A 38 -1.85 -12.60 -0.75
C HIS A 38 -0.81 -11.57 -0.35
N LYS A 39 0.11 -11.28 -1.28
CA LYS A 39 1.06 -10.20 -1.11
C LYS A 39 0.36 -8.86 -1.33
N VAL A 40 0.21 -8.03 -0.31
CA VAL A 40 -0.38 -6.70 -0.39
C VAL A 40 0.73 -5.65 -0.47
N ILE A 41 0.67 -4.78 -1.47
CA ILE A 41 1.70 -3.78 -1.77
C ILE A 41 1.05 -2.41 -1.70
N TRP A 42 1.62 -1.51 -0.91
CA TRP A 42 1.24 -0.09 -0.89
C TRP A 42 2.07 0.70 -1.90
N TYR A 43 1.43 1.63 -2.60
CA TYR A 43 2.10 2.64 -3.39
C TYR A 43 1.40 3.99 -3.15
N GLY A 44 2.05 4.88 -2.40
CA GLY A 44 1.43 6.13 -1.94
C GLY A 44 2.38 7.01 -1.13
N HIS A 45 1.86 7.73 -0.15
CA HIS A 45 2.69 8.57 0.73
C HIS A 45 3.72 7.73 1.51
N GLN A 46 4.99 8.18 1.56
CA GLN A 46 6.10 7.41 2.11
C GLN A 46 5.93 7.17 3.62
N GLY A 47 5.56 8.21 4.37
CA GLY A 47 5.35 8.11 5.83
C GLY A 47 4.31 7.07 6.22
N LEU A 48 3.18 7.01 5.49
CA LEU A 48 2.15 6.02 5.73
C LEU A 48 2.60 4.61 5.33
N GLY A 49 3.32 4.48 4.21
CA GLY A 49 3.89 3.21 3.78
C GLY A 49 4.76 2.57 4.86
N LYS A 50 5.60 3.35 5.55
CA LYS A 50 6.42 2.88 6.68
C LYS A 50 5.57 2.37 7.84
N VAL A 51 4.50 3.09 8.21
CA VAL A 51 3.59 2.67 9.28
C VAL A 51 2.87 1.38 8.93
N LEU A 52 2.34 1.28 7.71
CA LEU A 52 1.62 0.09 7.22
C LEU A 52 2.53 -1.15 7.19
N LEU A 53 3.81 -0.98 6.81
CA LEU A 53 4.81 -2.04 6.87
C LEU A 53 5.06 -2.50 8.31
N THR A 54 5.37 -1.56 9.22
CA THR A 54 5.63 -1.88 10.63
C THR A 54 4.44 -2.55 11.32
N ALA A 55 3.22 -2.17 10.93
CA ALA A 55 1.98 -2.76 11.46
C ALA A 55 1.61 -4.11 10.82
N GLY A 56 2.34 -4.58 9.80
CA GLY A 56 2.03 -5.83 9.09
C GLY A 56 0.77 -5.76 8.20
N GLU A 57 0.27 -4.56 7.92
CA GLU A 57 -0.91 -4.36 7.09
C GLU A 57 -0.60 -4.62 5.62
N VAL A 58 0.62 -4.32 5.18
CA VAL A 58 1.15 -4.53 3.83
C VAL A 58 2.50 -5.25 3.88
N ASP A 59 2.85 -5.97 2.82
CA ASP A 59 4.11 -6.73 2.69
C ASP A 59 5.22 -5.93 2.00
N ALA A 60 4.87 -4.87 1.28
CA ALA A 60 5.80 -3.95 0.63
C ALA A 60 5.18 -2.55 0.53
N ALA A 61 6.01 -1.51 0.52
CA ALA A 61 5.57 -0.13 0.31
C ALA A 61 6.53 0.62 -0.63
N HIS A 62 5.95 1.38 -1.56
CA HIS A 62 6.62 2.28 -2.48
C HIS A 62 5.99 3.67 -2.40
N SER A 63 6.71 4.69 -2.87
CA SER A 63 6.21 6.08 -2.85
C SER A 63 6.18 6.74 -4.21
N PHE A 64 5.21 7.64 -4.39
CA PHE A 64 5.20 8.60 -5.51
C PHE A 64 6.19 9.74 -5.29
N GLU A 65 6.57 9.99 -4.03
CA GLU A 65 7.64 10.91 -3.67
C GLU A 65 8.92 10.43 -4.35
N SER A 66 9.32 11.11 -5.41
CA SER A 66 10.62 10.93 -6.03
C SER A 66 11.67 11.39 -5.02
N PHE A 67 12.76 10.64 -4.90
CA PHE A 67 13.96 11.13 -4.23
C PHE A 67 14.47 12.34 -5.02
N TYR A 68 13.99 13.54 -4.70
CA TYR A 68 14.79 14.75 -4.87
C TYR A 68 15.91 14.64 -3.83
N SER A 69 16.92 13.80 -4.09
CA SER A 69 18.24 14.07 -3.56
C SER A 69 18.58 15.45 -4.10
N GLY A 70 18.73 16.46 -3.24
CA GLY A 70 19.08 17.82 -3.63
C GLY A 70 20.49 17.92 -4.22
N ASN A 71 20.78 17.14 -5.25
CA ASN A 71 22.02 17.10 -5.98
C ASN A 71 21.78 17.82 -7.30
N PRO A 72 22.34 19.03 -7.49
CA PRO A 72 22.06 19.88 -8.64
C PRO A 72 22.97 19.56 -9.84
N TRP A 73 23.57 18.37 -9.92
CA TRP A 73 24.36 17.97 -11.09
C TRP A 73 23.46 17.47 -12.20
#